data_AF-A0A109B8Q7-F1
#
_entry.id   AF-A0A109B8Q7-F1
#
_cell.length_a   1.000
_cell.length_b   1.000
_cell.length_c   1.000
_cell.angle_alpha   90.00
_cell.angle_beta   90.00
_cell.angle_gamma   90.00
#
_symmetry.space_group_name_H-M   'P 1'
#
loop_
_entity.id
_entity.type
_entity.pdbx_description
1 polymer ?
#
loop_
_entity_poly.entity_id
_entity_poly.type
_entity_poly.pdbx_seq_one_letter_code
_entity_poly.pdbx_strand_id
1 'polypeptide(L)'
;MTRFFRPVHAAHYLVAAATVIGAGCIGSNNAAAADLMVRYDQSQLLRLPRPVSEVIIGNPSIADVSVQGGNLLVVTGKAFGITNIIALDADRNVIQDQRVVVDQDDRRTVVVYRGEKRQTYTCAPNCSPAIIVGDDITSFDALNKAVQAKRTTSNPNTPTQNE
;
A
#
# COMPACT_ATOMS: atom_id res chain seq x y z
N MET A 1 -52.25 -72.23 -27.85
CA MET A 1 -51.79 -72.62 -26.50
C MET A 1 -50.26 -72.59 -26.48
N THR A 2 -49.67 -71.91 -25.48
CA THR A 2 -48.27 -71.97 -24.96
C THR A 2 -47.09 -71.77 -25.94
N ARG A 3 -46.55 -70.54 -26.11
CA ARG A 3 -45.42 -69.86 -25.41
C ARG A 3 -44.01 -70.44 -25.65
N PHE A 4 -43.08 -69.62 -26.20
CA PHE A 4 -41.65 -69.44 -25.83
C PHE A 4 -41.04 -68.32 -26.74
N PHE A 5 -40.80 -67.08 -26.27
CA PHE A 5 -39.49 -66.46 -25.91
C PHE A 5 -38.33 -66.77 -26.91
N ARG A 6 -37.54 -65.86 -27.49
CA ARG A 6 -37.30 -64.38 -27.42
C ARG A 6 -36.31 -63.99 -28.57
N PRO A 7 -35.72 -62.76 -28.67
CA PRO A 7 -35.94 -61.82 -29.77
C PRO A 7 -34.77 -61.58 -30.76
N VAL A 8 -35.13 -60.93 -31.87
CA VAL A 8 -34.36 -60.47 -33.03
C VAL A 8 -33.19 -59.56 -32.65
N HIS A 9 -32.00 -59.81 -33.20
CA HIS A 9 -30.89 -58.84 -33.27
C HIS A 9 -30.59 -58.58 -34.76
N ALA A 10 -31.14 -57.49 -35.28
CA ALA A 10 -30.82 -56.97 -36.60
C ALA A 10 -29.86 -55.79 -36.47
N ALA A 11 -29.01 -55.69 -37.49
CA ALA A 11 -27.81 -54.89 -37.60
C ALA A 11 -28.00 -53.37 -37.45
N HIS A 12 -26.90 -52.77 -36.96
CA HIS A 12 -26.31 -51.46 -37.27
C HIS A 12 -27.23 -50.27 -37.61
N TYR A 13 -27.13 -49.20 -36.81
CA TYR A 13 -26.85 -47.86 -37.34
C TYR A 13 -26.07 -47.02 -36.32
N LEU A 14 -25.04 -46.35 -36.85
CA LEU A 14 -24.29 -45.21 -36.33
C LEU A 14 -25.13 -44.26 -35.44
N VAL A 15 -24.70 -44.04 -34.19
CA VAL A 15 -24.80 -42.73 -33.53
C VAL A 15 -23.55 -42.53 -32.66
N ALA A 16 -22.67 -41.65 -33.11
CA ALA A 16 -21.56 -41.12 -32.34
C ALA A 16 -22.11 -40.27 -31.18
N ALA A 17 -22.04 -40.78 -29.96
CA ALA A 17 -22.29 -39.97 -28.77
C ALA A 17 -21.01 -39.17 -28.47
N ALA A 18 -20.93 -37.97 -29.04
CA ALA A 18 -19.90 -37.00 -28.76
C ALA A 18 -20.00 -36.53 -27.30
N THR A 19 -19.17 -37.09 -26.42
CA THR A 19 -18.85 -36.49 -25.13
C THR A 19 -18.03 -35.24 -25.39
N VAL A 20 -18.70 -34.09 -25.41
CA VAL A 20 -18.04 -32.78 -25.43
C VAL A 20 -17.27 -32.64 -24.11
N ILE A 21 -15.96 -32.86 -24.19
CA ILE A 21 -15.00 -32.52 -23.14
C ILE A 21 -14.98 -30.99 -23.10
N GLY A 22 -15.77 -30.41 -22.19
CA GLY A 22 -15.67 -29.02 -21.80
C GLY A 22 -14.33 -28.81 -21.09
N ALA A 23 -13.27 -28.62 -21.87
CA ALA A 23 -11.98 -28.15 -21.40
C ALA A 23 -12.14 -26.68 -20.96
N GLY A 24 -12.65 -26.50 -19.74
CA GLY A 24 -12.65 -25.21 -19.08
C GLY A 24 -11.20 -24.78 -18.88
N CYS A 25 -10.78 -23.74 -19.59
CA CYS A 25 -9.54 -23.05 -19.35
C CYS A 25 -9.56 -22.49 -17.93
N ILE A 26 -8.96 -23.21 -16.98
CA ILE A 26 -8.66 -22.67 -15.65
C ILE A 26 -7.52 -21.69 -15.87
N GLY A 27 -7.87 -20.41 -16.09
CA GLY A 27 -6.90 -19.33 -16.11
C GLY A 27 -6.16 -19.32 -14.77
N SER A 28 -4.86 -19.57 -14.79
CA SER A 28 -4.00 -19.42 -13.63
C SER A 28 -3.93 -17.94 -13.28
N ASN A 29 -4.73 -17.51 -12.31
CA ASN A 29 -4.54 -16.21 -11.67
C ASN A 29 -3.21 -16.28 -10.92
N ASN A 30 -2.12 -15.87 -11.58
CA ASN A 30 -0.88 -15.52 -10.89
C ASN A 30 -1.17 -14.28 -10.04
N ALA A 31 -1.62 -14.51 -8.81
CA ALA A 31 -1.68 -13.49 -7.79
C ALA A 31 -0.24 -13.14 -7.42
N ALA A 32 0.36 -12.21 -8.16
CA ALA A 32 1.58 -11.55 -7.71
C ALA A 32 1.31 -10.99 -6.31
N ALA A 33 2.21 -11.25 -5.36
CA ALA A 33 2.09 -10.73 -4.01
C ALA A 33 1.92 -9.20 -4.10
N ALA A 34 0.80 -8.68 -3.58
CA ALA A 34 0.50 -7.26 -3.64
C ALA A 34 1.56 -6.47 -2.87
N ASP A 35 1.94 -5.30 -3.38
CA ASP A 35 2.91 -4.42 -2.71
C ASP A 35 2.42 -4.02 -1.32
N LEU A 36 3.34 -4.02 -0.34
CA LEU A 36 3.08 -3.49 0.99
C LEU A 36 3.20 -1.97 0.96
N MET A 37 2.06 -1.28 1.01
CA MET A 37 2.01 0.17 1.08
C MET A 37 2.23 0.64 2.52
N VAL A 38 3.32 1.35 2.77
CA VAL A 38 3.69 1.90 4.08
C VAL A 38 3.75 3.42 3.96
N ARG A 39 3.30 4.13 4.98
CA ARG A 39 3.40 5.59 5.01
C ARG A 39 4.69 6.03 5.67
N TYR A 40 5.24 7.11 5.17
CA TYR A 40 6.35 7.80 5.81
C TYR A 40 6.01 8.10 7.28
N ASP A 41 6.95 7.81 8.18
CA ASP A 41 6.80 7.90 9.64
C ASP A 41 5.63 7.08 10.24
N GLN A 42 5.11 6.10 9.49
CA GLN A 42 4.07 5.19 9.98
C GLN A 42 4.50 3.72 9.87
N SER A 43 3.86 2.91 10.70
CA SER A 43 4.08 1.47 10.75
C SER A 43 2.89 0.70 10.19
N GLN A 44 3.17 -0.38 9.45
CA GLN A 44 2.18 -1.36 8.99
C GLN A 44 2.47 -2.73 9.59
N LEU A 45 1.39 -3.46 9.84
CA LEU A 45 1.44 -4.81 10.38
C LEU A 45 1.37 -5.82 9.25
N LEU A 46 2.37 -6.69 9.15
CA LEU A 46 2.40 -7.79 8.21
C LEU A 46 2.40 -9.12 8.97
N ARG A 47 1.32 -9.87 8.84
CA ARG A 47 1.17 -11.20 9.46
C ARG A 47 1.74 -12.27 8.54
N LEU A 48 2.62 -13.10 9.10
CA LEU A 48 3.26 -14.18 8.40
C LEU A 48 2.51 -15.50 8.62
N PRO A 49 2.51 -16.42 7.65
CA PRO A 49 1.82 -17.71 7.77
C PRO A 49 2.52 -18.67 8.75
N ARG A 50 3.81 -18.45 9.04
CA ARG A 50 4.66 -19.29 9.90
C ARG A 50 5.63 -18.40 10.70
N PRO A 51 6.21 -18.91 11.80
CA PRO A 51 7.21 -18.17 12.55
C PRO A 51 8.44 -17.82 11.69
N VAL A 52 8.93 -16.59 11.85
CA VAL A 52 10.14 -16.07 11.22
C VAL A 52 11.35 -16.29 12.13
N SER A 53 12.48 -16.63 11.53
CA SER A 53 13.77 -16.71 12.21
C SER A 53 14.73 -15.61 11.76
N GLU A 54 14.64 -15.19 10.50
CA GLU A 54 15.49 -14.14 9.94
C GLU A 54 14.68 -13.22 9.03
N VAL A 55 14.97 -11.91 9.08
CA VAL A 55 14.36 -10.89 8.22
C VAL A 55 15.46 -10.12 7.53
N ILE A 56 15.34 -9.98 6.21
CA ILE A 56 16.25 -9.25 5.35
C ILE A 56 15.48 -8.09 4.73
N ILE A 57 16.07 -6.89 4.78
CA ILE A 57 15.53 -5.69 4.17
C ILE A 57 16.49 -5.27 3.06
N GLY A 58 15.97 -5.03 1.85
CA GLY A 58 16.79 -4.60 0.71
C GLY A 58 17.55 -3.29 1.01
N ASN A 59 16.83 -2.25 1.46
CA ASN A 59 17.41 -0.98 1.87
C ASN A 59 16.85 -0.48 3.22
N PRO A 60 17.62 -0.54 4.34
CA PRO A 60 17.19 -0.12 5.67
C PRO A 60 17.10 1.42 5.87
N SER A 61 17.55 2.20 4.88
CA SER A 61 17.32 3.65 4.85
C SER A 61 15.90 3.99 4.41
N ILE A 62 15.21 3.12 3.67
CA ILE A 62 13.84 3.32 3.18
C ILE A 62 12.80 2.83 4.19
N ALA A 63 12.98 1.63 4.72
CA ALA A 63 12.09 1.03 5.71
C ALA A 63 12.86 0.23 6.75
N ASP A 64 12.27 0.05 7.92
CA ASP A 64 12.78 -0.79 9.00
C ASP A 64 11.73 -1.84 9.41
N VAL A 65 12.17 -2.95 10.00
CA VAL A 65 11.28 -4.05 10.39
C VAL A 65 11.65 -4.56 11.78
N SER A 66 10.63 -4.74 12.62
CA SER A 66 10.78 -5.47 13.89
C SER A 66 9.84 -6.67 13.94
N VAL A 67 10.29 -7.74 14.59
CA VAL A 67 9.52 -8.97 14.77
C VAL A 67 8.82 -8.92 16.12
N GLN A 68 7.51 -9.21 16.12
CA GLN A 68 6.66 -9.29 17.30
C GLN A 68 6.04 -10.69 17.37
N GLY A 69 6.19 -11.37 18.50
CA GLY A 69 5.54 -12.67 18.73
C GLY A 69 5.90 -13.79 17.73
N GLY A 70 7.01 -13.64 17.00
CA GLY A 70 7.55 -14.66 16.08
C GLY A 70 6.87 -14.74 14.71
N ASN A 71 5.66 -14.25 14.49
CA ASN A 71 4.98 -14.31 13.18
C ASN A 71 4.33 -12.98 12.74
N LEU A 72 4.57 -11.89 13.46
CA LEU A 72 4.07 -10.56 13.12
C LEU A 72 5.26 -9.64 12.88
N LEU A 73 5.31 -9.04 11.69
CA LEU A 73 6.27 -8.01 11.36
C LEU A 73 5.62 -6.63 11.54
N VAL A 74 6.33 -5.73 12.20
CA VAL A 74 6.01 -4.30 12.24
C VAL A 74 6.97 -3.61 11.29
N VAL A 75 6.46 -3.15 10.16
CA VAL A 75 7.24 -2.49 9.10
C VAL A 75 7.04 -0.99 9.19
N THR A 76 8.11 -0.22 9.38
CA THR A 76 8.08 1.24 9.54
C THR A 76 8.71 1.92 8.34
N GLY A 77 8.01 2.88 7.74
CA GLY A 77 8.54 3.71 6.65
C GLY A 77 9.46 4.81 7.18
N LYS A 78 10.70 4.89 6.67
CA LYS A 78 11.72 5.86 7.10
C LYS A 78 12.08 6.90 6.04
N ALA A 79 11.99 6.55 4.77
CA ALA A 79 12.21 7.45 3.65
C ALA A 79 11.38 7.01 2.45
N PHE A 80 11.05 7.95 1.58
CA PHE A 80 10.31 7.65 0.35
C PHE A 80 11.10 6.74 -0.58
N GLY A 81 10.40 5.81 -1.22
CA GLY A 81 10.99 4.92 -2.19
C GLY A 81 10.40 3.52 -2.15
N ILE A 82 11.08 2.61 -2.85
CA ILE A 82 10.68 1.22 -2.99
C ILE A 82 11.84 0.35 -2.52
N THR A 83 11.54 -0.57 -1.61
CA THR A 83 12.45 -1.64 -1.14
C THR A 83 11.69 -2.95 -1.13
N ASN A 84 12.27 -4.02 -0.62
CA ASN A 84 11.59 -5.27 -0.34
C ASN A 84 11.99 -5.80 1.04
N ILE A 85 11.16 -6.70 1.55
CA ILE A 85 11.42 -7.47 2.76
C ILE A 85 11.35 -8.94 2.38
N ILE A 86 12.36 -9.70 2.81
CA ILE A 86 12.40 -11.15 2.70
C ILE A 86 12.45 -11.72 4.11
N ALA A 87 11.49 -12.59 4.43
CA ALA A 87 11.44 -13.27 5.71
C ALA A 87 11.72 -14.76 5.50
N LEU A 88 12.54 -15.35 6.38
CA LEU A 88 12.95 -16.75 6.34
C LEU A 88 12.54 -17.50 7.60
N ASP A 89 12.19 -18.79 7.46
CA ASP A 89 12.06 -19.71 8.59
C ASP A 89 13.41 -20.27 9.06
N ALA A 90 13.40 -21.09 10.12
CA ALA A 90 14.60 -21.68 10.72
C ALA A 90 15.38 -22.58 9.76
N ASP A 91 14.71 -23.13 8.74
CA ASP A 91 15.31 -23.99 7.71
C ASP A 91 15.83 -23.17 6.50
N ARG A 92 15.79 -21.84 6.58
CA ARG A 92 16.13 -20.87 5.52
C ARG A 92 15.21 -20.91 4.31
N ASN A 93 13.97 -21.40 4.47
CA ASN A 93 12.98 -21.27 3.41
C ASN A 93 12.36 -19.88 3.45
N VAL A 94 12.11 -19.30 2.27
CA VAL A 94 11.41 -18.03 2.14
C VAL A 94 9.95 -18.22 2.55
N ILE A 95 9.54 -17.52 3.62
CA ILE A 95 8.15 -17.47 4.08
C ILE A 95 7.40 -16.30 3.48
N GLN A 96 8.09 -15.21 3.17
CA GLN A 96 7.53 -14.02 2.54
C GLN A 96 8.63 -13.30 1.74
N ASP A 97 8.31 -12.89 0.52
CA ASP A 97 9.08 -11.92 -0.27
C ASP A 97 8.10 -10.91 -0.84
N GLN A 98 8.22 -9.65 -0.41
CA GLN A 98 7.26 -8.61 -0.74
C GLN A 98 7.94 -7.27 -0.92
N ARG A 99 7.52 -6.57 -1.97
CA ARG A 99 7.91 -5.18 -2.23
C ARG A 99 7.22 -4.26 -1.24
N VAL A 100 7.98 -3.33 -0.68
CA VAL A 100 7.53 -2.28 0.24
C VAL A 100 7.63 -0.95 -0.48
N VAL A 101 6.51 -0.26 -0.57
CA VAL A 101 6.43 1.08 -1.15
C VAL A 101 6.17 2.05 -0.02
N VAL A 102 7.12 2.95 0.22
CA VAL A 102 7.00 4.01 1.22
C VAL A 102 6.63 5.31 0.53
N ASP A 103 5.46 5.83 0.88
CA ASP A 103 4.91 7.04 0.28
C ASP A 103 4.41 8.04 1.34
N GLN A 104 4.14 9.27 0.94
CA GLN A 104 3.60 10.34 1.79
C GLN A 104 2.11 10.16 2.03
N ASP A 105 1.58 10.58 3.19
CA ASP A 105 0.12 10.56 3.40
C ASP A 105 -0.61 11.68 2.66
N ASP A 106 -0.75 11.51 1.36
CA ASP A 106 -1.45 12.43 0.46
C ASP A 106 -2.98 12.30 0.48
N ARG A 107 -3.52 11.26 1.13
CA ARG A 107 -4.98 10.98 1.17
C ARG A 107 -5.80 12.05 1.87
N ARG A 108 -5.13 13.03 2.49
CA ARG A 108 -5.75 14.16 3.17
C ARG A 108 -5.34 15.49 2.57
N THR A 109 -4.60 15.48 1.47
CA THR A 109 -4.10 16.69 0.85
C THR A 109 -4.98 17.06 -0.33
N VAL A 110 -5.58 18.25 -0.29
CA VAL A 110 -6.37 18.80 -1.40
C VAL A 110 -5.66 20.01 -1.98
N VAL A 111 -5.62 20.09 -3.31
CA VAL A 111 -5.05 21.23 -4.02
C VAL A 111 -6.18 22.03 -4.64
N VAL A 112 -6.28 23.31 -4.27
CA VAL A 112 -7.27 24.26 -4.78
C VAL A 112 -6.57 25.23 -5.73
N TYR A 113 -7.04 25.28 -6.97
CA TYR A 113 -6.58 26.24 -7.97
C TYR A 113 -7.56 27.42 -8.04
N ARG A 114 -7.04 28.65 -7.90
CA ARG A 114 -7.79 29.91 -8.04
C ARG A 114 -7.11 30.77 -9.12
N GLY A 115 -7.48 30.55 -10.37
CA GLY A 115 -6.74 31.08 -11.51
C GLY A 115 -5.33 30.45 -11.55
N GLU A 116 -4.30 31.28 -11.62
CA GLU A 116 -2.89 30.84 -11.59
C GLU A 116 -2.39 30.48 -10.17
N LYS A 117 -3.18 30.76 -9.14
CA LYS A 117 -2.79 30.51 -7.75
C LYS A 117 -3.10 29.08 -7.34
N ARG A 118 -2.07 28.36 -6.92
CA ARG A 118 -2.17 27.01 -6.34
C ARG A 118 -2.06 27.09 -4.82
N GLN A 119 -3.03 26.50 -4.12
CA GLN A 119 -3.04 26.43 -2.65
C GLN A 119 -3.29 24.99 -2.21
N THR A 120 -2.41 24.45 -1.38
CA THR A 120 -2.56 23.10 -0.83
C THR A 120 -3.11 23.14 0.60
N TYR A 121 -3.96 22.18 0.94
CA TYR A 121 -4.55 22.02 2.26
C TYR A 121 -4.43 20.59 2.73
N THR A 122 -4.26 20.40 4.05
CA THR A 122 -4.34 19.09 4.70
C THR A 122 -5.63 19.02 5.53
N CYS A 123 -6.45 17.99 5.31
CA CYS A 123 -7.78 17.85 5.86
C CYS A 123 -7.88 16.68 6.86
N ALA A 124 -8.18 16.99 8.12
CA ALA A 124 -8.57 16.01 9.13
C ALA A 124 -9.19 16.66 10.38
N PRO A 125 -10.51 16.55 10.64
CA PRO A 125 -11.65 16.49 9.72
C PRO A 125 -11.95 17.84 9.02
N ASN A 126 -11.34 18.93 9.50
CA ASN A 126 -11.36 20.25 8.86
C ASN A 126 -10.03 20.46 8.11
N CYS A 127 -10.05 21.30 7.07
CA CYS A 127 -8.89 21.59 6.26
C CYS A 127 -8.09 22.77 6.81
N SER A 128 -6.79 22.59 7.00
CA SER A 128 -5.83 23.65 7.31
C SER A 128 -4.85 23.84 6.14
N PRO A 129 -4.35 25.06 5.91
CA PRO A 129 -3.40 25.31 4.82
C PRO A 129 -2.10 24.54 5.06
N ALA A 130 -1.61 23.88 4.01
CA ALA A 130 -0.33 23.17 3.98
C ALA A 130 0.61 23.89 3.03
N ILE A 131 1.88 23.98 3.39
CA ILE A 131 2.89 24.70 2.61
C ILE A 131 3.70 23.70 1.82
N ILE A 132 3.46 23.65 0.50
CA ILE A 132 4.16 22.76 -0.43
C ILE A 132 4.90 23.60 -1.47
N VAL A 133 6.08 23.12 -1.88
CA VAL A 133 6.86 23.71 -2.97
C VAL A 133 5.99 23.75 -4.25
N GLY A 134 5.85 24.95 -4.83
CA GLY A 134 5.01 25.19 -6.02
C GLY A 134 3.63 25.79 -5.73
N ASP A 135 3.26 26.01 -4.47
CA ASP A 135 2.12 26.86 -4.10
C ASP A 135 2.46 28.35 -4.21
N ASP A 136 1.44 29.20 -4.34
CA ASP A 136 1.60 30.64 -4.53
C ASP A 136 2.39 31.31 -3.38
N ILE A 137 3.40 32.11 -3.76
CA ILE A 137 4.38 32.77 -2.87
C ILE A 137 3.71 33.68 -1.82
N THR A 138 2.50 34.19 -2.07
CA THR A 138 1.82 35.08 -1.11
C THR A 138 1.47 34.38 0.20
N SER A 139 1.30 33.06 0.18
CA SER A 139 1.10 32.26 1.40
C SER A 139 2.36 32.19 2.26
N PHE A 140 3.54 32.19 1.64
CA PHE A 140 4.83 32.16 2.33
C PHE A 140 5.15 33.51 2.99
N ASP A 141 4.89 34.62 2.32
CA ASP A 141 5.12 35.97 2.87
C ASP A 141 4.20 36.25 4.07
N ALA A 142 2.93 35.85 3.99
CA ALA A 142 1.98 35.99 5.09
C ALA A 142 2.39 35.15 6.31
N LEU A 143 2.88 33.93 6.09
CA LEU A 143 3.41 33.06 7.15
C LEU A 143 4.69 33.63 7.76
N ASN A 144 5.63 34.09 6.95
CA ASN A 144 6.85 34.73 7.44
C ASN A 144 6.52 35.95 8.30
N LYS A 145 5.56 36.79 7.88
CA LYS A 145 5.07 37.90 8.70
C LYS A 145 4.43 37.44 10.01
N ALA A 146 3.61 36.40 9.99
CA ALA A 146 2.99 35.85 11.20
C ALA A 146 4.02 35.21 12.15
N VAL A 147 5.04 34.53 11.62
CA VAL A 147 6.16 33.96 12.40
C VAL A 147 7.00 35.07 13.01
N GLN A 148 7.32 36.13 12.26
CA GLN A 148 8.06 37.28 12.78
C GLN A 148 7.28 38.03 13.85
N ALA A 149 5.98 38.28 13.62
CA ALA A 149 5.10 38.90 14.60
C ALA A 149 4.99 38.07 15.89
N LYS A 150 4.96 36.73 15.78
CA LYS A 150 4.97 35.85 16.94
C LYS A 150 6.33 35.86 17.67
N ARG A 151 7.44 35.96 16.93
CA ARG A 151 8.80 36.06 17.50
C ARG A 151 9.03 37.38 18.24
N THR A 152 8.52 38.50 17.72
CA THR A 152 8.60 39.80 18.40
C THR A 152 7.78 39.84 19.69
N THR A 153 6.64 39.14 19.73
CA THR A 153 5.78 39.07 20.92
C THR A 153 6.29 38.08 21.97
N SER A 154 7.06 37.05 21.57
CA SER A 154 7.58 36.03 22.50
C SER A 154 8.99 36.33 23.05
N ASN A 155 9.64 37.43 22.64
CA ASN A 155 10.94 37.82 23.18
C ASN A 155 10.76 38.88 24.29
N PRO A 156 10.94 38.54 25.58
CA PRO A 156 10.78 39.49 26.68
C PRO A 156 11.88 40.58 26.73
N ASN A 157 12.90 40.50 25.86
CA ASN A 157 14.01 41.47 25.80
C ASN A 157 14.11 42.17 24.44
N THR A 158 13.05 42.88 24.03
CA THR A 158 13.17 43.86 22.93
C THR A 158 12.90 45.26 23.50
N PRO A 159 13.87 46.18 23.51
CA PRO A 159 13.67 47.52 24.03
C PRO A 159 12.64 48.26 23.15
N THR A 160 11.69 48.92 23.79
CA THR A 160 10.76 49.85 23.16
C THR A 160 11.56 50.98 22.53
N GLN A 161 11.72 50.95 21.20
CA GLN A 161 12.18 52.11 20.44
C GLN A 161 10.97 52.99 20.19
N ASN A 162 10.93 54.11 20.93
CA ASN A 162 10.06 55.24 20.68
C ASN A 162 10.49 55.89 19.36
N GLU A 163 9.57 56.05 18.41
CA GLU A 163 9.21 57.34 17.78
C GLU A 163 7.93 57.18 16.94
#